data_AF-A0A3M7R210-F1
#
_entry.id   AF-A0A3M7R210-F1
#
_cell.length_a   1.000
_cell.length_b   1.000
_cell.length_c   1.000
_cell.angle_alpha   90.00
_cell.angle_beta   90.00
_cell.angle_gamma   90.00
#
_symmetry.space_group_name_H-M   'P 1'
#
loop_
_entity.id
_entity.type
_entity.pdbx_description
1 polymer ?
#
loop_
_entity_poly.entity_id
_entity_poly.type
_entity_poly.pdbx_seq_one_letter_code
_entity_poly.pdbx_strand_id
1 'polypeptide(L)'
;MFSVTKFQYGDQKSETVKKLEALNNGKIIVPKWLIVVGGFILFFLVVLFVLSIIFATIKKPNGLFNESCAKRICEKKLGLVCKNQICSCPEKQFYSDRCQNLSTHGQFCFIDENCRQKEESLVCSVVSRCECTSEMYWDSYLKKCVPRKSYKENCIGDQCKTSLNLDCNSGSCTCQNSSIQYWNGKSCLPKKSIKEYCSETYECLDSENTECKNSLCKNYLNLIISFTKKFKADLAYKASILVPKCFTLNLRTVKLNKSADDQRRKKISKSKNLKKFSFKKRLKLVNYLNRFNQRQLETQLKTALSFSKDSKHKRFK
;
A
#
# COMPACT_ATOMS: atom_id res chain seq x y z
N MET A 1 -59.71 -38.85 -44.46
CA MET A 1 -60.24 -38.92 -45.84
C MET A 1 -60.19 -37.51 -46.42
N PHE A 2 -59.21 -37.21 -47.27
CA PHE A 2 -59.17 -35.96 -48.04
C PHE A 2 -59.23 -36.32 -49.52
N SER A 3 -60.30 -35.86 -50.19
CA SER A 3 -60.50 -36.02 -51.63
C SER A 3 -59.47 -35.21 -52.40
N VAL A 4 -58.71 -35.89 -53.26
CA VAL A 4 -57.81 -35.28 -54.23
C VAL A 4 -58.63 -34.87 -55.46
N THR A 5 -58.87 -33.57 -55.60
CA THR A 5 -59.40 -32.99 -56.85
C THR A 5 -58.28 -32.90 -57.87
N LYS A 6 -58.41 -33.67 -58.97
CA LYS A 6 -57.52 -33.56 -60.14
C LYS A 6 -57.87 -32.28 -60.89
N PHE A 7 -56.98 -31.29 -60.84
CA PHE A 7 -56.99 -30.15 -61.76
C PHE A 7 -56.37 -30.57 -63.09
N GLN A 8 -57.15 -30.53 -64.17
CA GLN A 8 -56.63 -30.59 -65.52
C GLN A 8 -56.03 -29.23 -65.86
N TYR A 9 -54.70 -29.16 -65.96
CA TYR A 9 -54.02 -28.03 -66.58
C TYR A 9 -54.08 -28.21 -68.10
N GLY A 10 -54.77 -27.30 -68.79
CA GLY A 10 -54.66 -27.17 -70.23
C GLY A 10 -53.34 -26.49 -70.57
N ASP A 11 -52.48 -27.18 -71.32
CA ASP A 11 -51.17 -26.67 -71.78
C ASP A 11 -51.34 -25.49 -72.76
N GLN A 12 -51.53 -24.28 -72.23
CA GLN A 12 -51.27 -23.07 -72.99
C GLN A 12 -49.78 -22.74 -72.92
N LYS A 13 -49.01 -23.22 -73.90
CA LYS A 13 -47.63 -22.78 -74.14
C LYS A 13 -47.59 -21.24 -74.19
N SER A 14 -46.85 -20.64 -73.26
CA SER A 14 -46.72 -19.17 -73.21
C SER A 14 -46.13 -18.64 -74.50
N GLU A 15 -46.51 -17.42 -74.85
CA GLU A 15 -46.07 -16.75 -76.07
C GLU A 15 -44.53 -16.61 -76.15
N THR A 16 -43.85 -16.57 -75.01
CA THR A 16 -42.38 -16.58 -74.90
C THR A 16 -41.77 -17.91 -75.33
N VAL A 17 -42.39 -19.06 -74.99
CA VAL A 17 -41.92 -20.38 -75.44
C VAL A 17 -42.13 -20.54 -76.95
N LYS A 18 -43.22 -20.00 -77.51
CA LYS A 18 -43.46 -20.00 -78.96
C LYS A 18 -42.46 -19.10 -79.71
N LYS A 19 -42.05 -17.96 -79.15
CA LYS A 19 -41.01 -17.09 -79.73
C LYS A 19 -39.61 -17.72 -79.66
N LEU A 20 -39.32 -18.51 -78.62
CA LEU A 20 -38.08 -19.28 -78.52
C LEU A 20 -38.05 -20.48 -79.49
N GLU A 21 -39.16 -21.20 -79.67
CA GLU A 21 -39.26 -22.27 -80.68
C GLU A 21 -39.12 -21.72 -82.12
N ALA A 22 -39.63 -20.52 -82.38
CA ALA A 22 -39.43 -19.84 -83.68
C ALA A 22 -37.95 -19.44 -83.93
N LEU A 23 -37.21 -19.08 -82.88
CA LEU A 23 -35.76 -18.80 -82.98
C LEU A 23 -34.92 -20.07 -83.12
N ASN A 24 -35.37 -21.20 -82.57
CA ASN A 24 -34.65 -22.48 -82.64
C ASN A 24 -34.79 -23.20 -84.00
N ASN A 25 -35.88 -22.94 -84.72
CA ASN A 25 -36.10 -23.44 -86.09
C ASN A 25 -35.60 -22.47 -87.18
N GLY A 26 -35.21 -21.26 -86.79
CA GLY A 26 -34.56 -20.30 -87.67
C GLY A 26 -33.11 -20.69 -87.87
N LYS A 27 -32.73 -20.94 -89.13
CA LYS A 27 -31.33 -21.10 -89.53
C LYS A 27 -30.60 -19.79 -89.20
N ILE A 28 -30.03 -19.69 -87.99
CA ILE A 28 -29.30 -18.50 -87.55
C ILE A 28 -28.07 -18.40 -88.46
N ILE A 29 -28.15 -17.55 -89.48
CA ILE A 29 -27.04 -17.24 -90.36
C ILE A 29 -26.13 -16.33 -89.55
N VAL A 30 -25.24 -16.94 -88.75
CA VAL A 30 -24.18 -16.19 -88.08
C VAL A 30 -23.26 -15.64 -89.18
N PRO A 31 -23.11 -14.31 -89.28
CA PRO A 31 -22.21 -13.74 -90.27
C PRO A 31 -20.78 -14.23 -90.01
N LYS A 32 -20.07 -14.64 -91.07
CA LYS A 32 -18.69 -15.16 -90.95
C LYS A 32 -17.74 -14.19 -90.24
N TRP A 33 -17.96 -12.88 -90.36
CA TRP A 33 -17.16 -11.85 -89.68
C TRP A 33 -17.29 -11.92 -88.15
N LEU A 34 -18.44 -12.33 -87.62
CA LEU A 34 -18.69 -12.43 -86.19
C LEU A 34 -17.86 -13.55 -85.54
N ILE A 35 -17.63 -14.64 -86.27
CA ILE A 35 -16.75 -15.75 -85.84
C ILE A 35 -15.29 -15.27 -85.77
N VAL A 36 -14.85 -14.50 -86.77
CA VAL A 36 -13.48 -13.96 -86.80
C VAL A 36 -13.26 -12.98 -85.65
N VAL A 37 -14.17 -12.01 -85.46
CA VAL A 37 -14.09 -11.04 -84.35
C VAL A 37 -14.15 -11.73 -82.98
N GLY A 38 -15.07 -12.70 -82.81
CA GLY A 38 -15.17 -13.48 -81.58
C GLY A 38 -13.89 -14.27 -81.26
N GLY A 39 -13.26 -14.86 -82.28
CA GLY A 39 -11.98 -15.55 -82.15
C GLY A 39 -10.85 -14.63 -81.70
N PHE A 40 -10.75 -13.43 -82.28
CA PHE A 40 -9.76 -12.43 -81.85
C PHE A 40 -9.96 -11.96 -80.41
N ILE A 41 -11.21 -11.72 -80.00
CA ILE A 41 -11.53 -11.33 -78.62
C ILE A 41 -11.17 -12.45 -77.63
N LEU A 42 -11.56 -13.69 -77.92
CA LEU A 42 -11.24 -14.84 -77.08
C LEU A 42 -9.72 -15.02 -76.97
N PHE A 43 -9.00 -14.93 -78.09
CA PHE A 43 -7.53 -15.01 -78.11
C PHE A 43 -6.90 -13.91 -77.25
N PHE A 44 -7.35 -12.67 -77.37
CA PHE A 44 -6.84 -11.56 -76.58
C PHE A 44 -7.11 -11.74 -75.08
N LEU A 45 -8.30 -12.25 -74.70
CA LEU A 45 -8.61 -12.57 -73.30
C LEU A 45 -7.72 -13.68 -72.75
N VAL A 46 -7.45 -14.73 -73.55
CA VAL A 46 -6.52 -15.80 -73.15
C VAL A 46 -5.11 -15.24 -72.95
N VAL A 47 -4.63 -14.39 -73.86
CA VAL A 47 -3.31 -13.75 -73.73
C VAL A 47 -3.24 -12.87 -72.47
N LEU A 48 -4.26 -12.05 -72.19
CA LEU A 48 -4.32 -11.23 -70.97
C LEU A 48 -4.35 -12.09 -69.70
N PHE A 49 -5.07 -13.20 -69.70
CA PHE A 49 -5.13 -14.12 -68.57
C PHE A 49 -3.77 -14.78 -68.30
N VAL A 50 -3.09 -15.26 -69.35
CA VAL A 50 -1.74 -15.83 -69.24
C VAL A 50 -0.73 -14.79 -68.75
N LEU A 51 -0.77 -13.58 -69.30
CA LEU A 51 0.08 -12.47 -68.82
C LEU A 51 -0.17 -12.15 -67.35
N SER A 52 -1.44 -12.17 -66.91
CA SER A 52 -1.79 -11.92 -65.50
C SER A 52 -1.21 -12.97 -64.56
N ILE A 53 -1.22 -14.26 -64.95
CA ILE A 53 -0.59 -15.35 -64.18
C ILE A 53 0.94 -15.17 -64.13
N ILE A 54 1.56 -14.78 -65.25
CA ILE A 54 3.01 -14.53 -65.30
C ILE A 54 3.37 -13.38 -64.36
N PHE A 55 2.65 -12.25 -64.40
CA PHE A 55 2.90 -11.15 -63.48
C PHE A 55 2.65 -11.52 -62.01
N ALA A 56 1.66 -12.37 -61.72
CA ALA A 56 1.41 -12.87 -60.36
C ALA A 56 2.53 -13.78 -59.84
N THR A 57 3.17 -14.56 -60.71
CA THR A 57 4.24 -15.50 -60.32
C THR A 57 5.62 -14.83 -60.21
N ILE A 58 5.88 -13.72 -60.92
CA ILE A 58 7.15 -12.98 -60.84
C ILE A 58 7.29 -12.22 -59.51
N LYS A 59 6.18 -11.77 -58.92
CA LYS A 59 6.20 -11.03 -57.66
C LYS A 59 6.36 -11.98 -56.47
N LYS A 60 7.62 -12.27 -56.11
CA LYS A 60 7.92 -13.02 -54.88
C LYS A 60 7.25 -12.32 -53.68
N PRO A 61 6.51 -13.05 -52.83
CA PRO A 61 5.95 -12.46 -51.63
C PRO A 61 7.09 -11.97 -50.73
N ASN A 62 6.86 -10.84 -50.07
CA ASN A 62 7.79 -10.35 -49.04
C ASN A 62 7.81 -11.34 -47.88
N GLY A 63 8.96 -11.46 -47.21
CA GLY A 63 9.09 -12.30 -46.02
C GLY A 63 8.29 -11.72 -44.84
N LEU A 64 7.55 -12.59 -44.16
CA LEU A 64 6.80 -12.25 -42.94
C LEU A 64 7.67 -12.42 -41.68
N PHE A 65 7.14 -12.03 -40.52
CA PHE A 65 7.85 -12.15 -39.24
C PHE A 65 8.27 -13.60 -38.98
N ASN A 66 9.52 -13.78 -38.54
CA ASN A 66 10.16 -15.07 -38.29
C ASN A 66 10.33 -15.97 -39.53
N GLU A 67 10.14 -15.46 -40.75
CA GLU A 67 10.47 -16.17 -41.99
C GLU A 67 11.91 -15.91 -42.44
N SER A 68 12.47 -16.83 -43.23
CA SER A 68 13.81 -16.65 -43.80
C SER A 68 13.85 -15.58 -44.89
N CYS A 69 14.79 -14.65 -44.77
CA CYS A 69 15.09 -13.61 -45.77
C CYS A 69 16.31 -13.95 -46.65
N ALA A 70 16.78 -15.20 -46.69
CA ALA A 70 17.94 -15.58 -47.51
C ALA A 70 17.73 -15.34 -49.02
N LYS A 71 16.48 -15.40 -49.51
CA LYS A 71 16.12 -15.20 -50.93
C LYS A 71 15.01 -14.18 -51.15
N ARG A 72 14.58 -13.48 -50.10
CA ARG A 72 13.39 -12.61 -50.08
C ARG A 72 13.68 -11.35 -49.26
N ILE A 73 13.00 -10.26 -49.61
CA ILE A 73 13.06 -9.00 -48.86
C ILE A 73 11.94 -9.03 -47.81
N CYS A 74 12.23 -8.60 -46.58
CA CYS A 74 11.22 -8.52 -45.52
C CYS A 74 10.18 -7.42 -45.81
N GLU A 75 8.95 -7.61 -45.34
CA GLU A 75 7.86 -6.65 -45.55
C GLU A 75 8.12 -5.32 -44.82
N LYS A 76 8.52 -4.29 -45.58
CA LYS A 76 8.83 -2.95 -45.04
C LYS A 76 7.61 -2.27 -44.42
N LYS A 77 6.39 -2.56 -44.88
CA LYS A 77 5.16 -1.99 -44.28
C LYS A 77 4.94 -2.45 -42.84
N LEU A 78 5.48 -3.61 -42.48
CA LEU A 78 5.45 -4.14 -41.11
C LEU A 78 6.66 -3.68 -40.29
N GLY A 79 7.59 -2.91 -40.85
CA GLY A 79 8.80 -2.47 -40.16
C GLY A 79 9.87 -3.56 -39.95
N LEU A 80 9.77 -4.68 -40.66
CA LEU A 80 10.67 -5.83 -40.51
C LEU A 80 12.04 -5.58 -41.15
N VAL A 81 13.09 -6.10 -40.52
CA VAL A 81 14.48 -6.07 -41.00
C VAL A 81 15.04 -7.49 -41.03
N CYS A 82 15.84 -7.79 -42.04
CA CYS A 82 16.52 -9.08 -42.16
C CYS A 82 17.73 -9.11 -41.20
N LYS A 83 17.64 -9.85 -40.09
CA LYS A 83 18.73 -10.05 -39.12
C LYS A 83 19.00 -11.54 -39.02
N ASN A 84 20.26 -11.96 -39.21
CA ASN A 84 20.67 -13.36 -39.20
C ASN A 84 19.84 -14.25 -40.16
N GLN A 85 19.56 -13.76 -41.37
CA GLN A 85 18.74 -14.43 -42.38
C GLN A 85 17.28 -14.69 -41.96
N ILE A 86 16.78 -14.04 -40.91
CA ILE A 86 15.37 -14.10 -40.47
C ILE A 86 14.79 -12.67 -40.45
N CYS A 87 13.56 -12.50 -40.92
CA CYS A 87 12.82 -11.25 -40.80
C CYS A 87 12.36 -11.03 -39.35
N SER A 88 12.93 -10.04 -38.69
CA SER A 88 12.62 -9.70 -37.29
C SER A 88 12.50 -8.18 -37.12
N CYS A 89 11.96 -7.74 -35.99
CA CYS A 89 11.90 -6.31 -35.70
C CYS A 89 13.28 -5.75 -35.35
N PRO A 90 13.54 -4.46 -35.64
CA PRO A 90 14.73 -3.75 -35.20
C PRO A 90 14.97 -3.84 -33.70
N GLU A 91 16.19 -3.53 -33.27
CA GLU A 91 16.49 -3.41 -31.85
C GLU A 91 15.58 -2.36 -31.19
N LYS A 92 15.09 -2.66 -29.98
CA LYS A 92 14.11 -1.86 -29.22
C LYS A 92 12.69 -1.84 -29.78
N GLN A 93 12.33 -2.79 -30.64
CA GLN A 93 10.97 -3.01 -31.11
C GLN A 93 10.51 -4.44 -30.86
N PHE A 94 9.21 -4.63 -30.67
CA PHE A 94 8.57 -5.94 -30.60
C PHE A 94 7.54 -6.10 -31.71
N TYR A 95 7.21 -7.35 -32.05
CA TYR A 95 6.22 -7.66 -33.08
C TYR A 95 4.85 -7.92 -32.45
N SER A 96 3.83 -7.23 -32.94
CA SER A 96 2.42 -7.52 -32.65
C SER A 96 1.69 -7.73 -33.98
N ASP A 97 1.19 -6.66 -34.59
CA ASP A 97 0.69 -6.69 -35.99
C ASP A 97 1.70 -6.09 -36.97
N ARG A 98 2.58 -5.25 -36.44
CA ARG A 98 3.72 -4.60 -37.08
C ARG A 98 4.77 -4.40 -36.00
N CYS A 99 6.00 -4.08 -36.38
CA CYS A 99 7.02 -3.70 -35.42
C CYS A 99 6.61 -2.40 -34.71
N GLN A 100 6.53 -2.46 -33.39
CA GLN A 100 6.20 -1.34 -32.52
C GLN A 100 7.34 -1.11 -31.53
N ASN A 101 7.53 0.13 -31.09
CA ASN A 101 8.52 0.44 -30.06
C ASN A 101 8.17 -0.27 -28.75
N LEU A 102 9.20 -0.74 -28.03
CA LEU A 102 9.01 -1.30 -26.68
C LEU A 102 8.28 -0.32 -25.78
N SER A 103 7.27 -0.82 -25.09
CA SER A 103 6.41 -0.08 -24.17
C SER A 103 7.22 0.42 -22.96
N THR A 104 7.01 1.68 -22.61
CA THR A 104 7.62 2.33 -21.44
C THR A 104 6.74 2.15 -20.20
N HIS A 105 7.24 2.56 -19.02
CA HIS A 105 6.47 2.52 -17.77
C HIS A 105 5.05 3.11 -17.92
N GLY A 106 4.04 2.35 -17.48
CA GLY A 106 2.62 2.70 -17.51
C GLY A 106 1.92 2.48 -18.86
N GLN A 107 2.65 2.14 -19.93
CA GLN A 107 2.05 1.82 -21.24
C GLN A 107 1.55 0.38 -21.29
N PHE A 108 0.63 0.09 -22.22
CA PHE A 108 0.05 -1.23 -22.38
C PHE A 108 1.07 -2.27 -22.88
N CYS A 109 0.91 -3.50 -22.44
CA CYS A 109 1.72 -4.66 -22.84
C CYS A 109 0.86 -5.93 -22.83
N PHE A 110 1.31 -6.95 -23.56
CA PHE A 110 0.66 -8.27 -23.62
C PHE A 110 1.53 -9.37 -23.01
N ILE A 111 2.84 -9.22 -23.15
CA ILE A 111 3.87 -10.10 -22.60
C ILE A 111 5.04 -9.24 -22.09
N ASP A 112 5.86 -9.79 -21.20
CA ASP A 112 7.02 -9.09 -20.60
C ASP A 112 8.00 -8.55 -21.64
N GLU A 113 8.19 -9.28 -22.75
CA GLU A 113 9.10 -8.91 -23.84
C GLU A 113 8.68 -7.62 -24.56
N ASN A 114 7.42 -7.19 -24.41
CA ASN A 114 6.95 -5.93 -25.00
C ASN A 114 7.42 -4.71 -24.20
N CYS A 115 7.82 -4.92 -22.94
CA CYS A 115 8.34 -3.87 -22.08
C CYS A 115 9.86 -3.72 -22.25
N ARG A 116 10.41 -2.55 -21.89
CA ARG A 116 11.86 -2.28 -21.92
C ARG A 116 12.65 -3.01 -20.82
N GLN A 117 12.60 -4.34 -20.81
CA GLN A 117 13.17 -5.17 -19.75
C GLN A 117 14.68 -4.98 -19.59
N LYS A 118 15.44 -4.91 -20.69
CA LYS A 118 16.92 -4.82 -20.65
C LYS A 118 17.44 -3.48 -20.14
N GLU A 119 16.79 -2.39 -20.48
CA GLU A 119 17.25 -1.03 -20.15
C GLU A 119 16.61 -0.52 -18.85
N GLU A 120 15.34 -0.82 -18.64
CA GLU A 120 14.51 -0.21 -17.59
C GLU A 120 14.03 -1.23 -16.54
N SER A 121 14.28 -2.53 -16.71
CA SER A 121 13.84 -3.62 -15.80
C SER A 121 12.32 -3.65 -15.56
N LEU A 122 11.55 -3.31 -16.58
CA LEU A 122 10.10 -3.36 -16.59
C LEU A 122 9.58 -4.78 -16.93
N VAL A 123 8.46 -5.14 -16.34
CA VAL A 123 7.70 -6.37 -16.60
C VAL A 123 6.23 -6.04 -16.91
N CYS A 124 5.54 -6.93 -17.60
CA CYS A 124 4.13 -6.75 -17.92
C CYS A 124 3.26 -7.20 -16.75
N SER A 125 2.63 -6.23 -16.09
CA SER A 125 1.75 -6.45 -14.95
C SER A 125 0.46 -7.17 -15.36
N VAL A 126 -0.25 -7.72 -14.37
CA VAL A 126 -1.55 -8.40 -14.55
C VAL A 126 -2.59 -7.46 -15.19
N VAL A 127 -2.44 -6.14 -15.00
CA VAL A 127 -3.29 -5.11 -15.62
C VAL A 127 -2.88 -4.76 -17.06
N SER A 128 -2.04 -5.59 -17.70
CA SER A 128 -1.54 -5.39 -19.07
C SER A 128 -0.82 -4.05 -19.24
N ARG A 129 -0.02 -3.65 -18.23
CA ARG A 129 0.82 -2.43 -18.27
C ARG A 129 2.24 -2.72 -17.83
N CYS A 130 3.21 -2.04 -18.44
CA CYS A 130 4.61 -2.16 -18.05
C CYS A 130 4.84 -1.48 -16.70
N GLU A 131 5.17 -2.26 -15.68
CA GLU A 131 5.42 -1.81 -14.31
C GLU A 131 6.76 -2.38 -13.83
N CYS A 132 7.29 -1.81 -12.75
CA CYS A 132 8.45 -2.39 -12.09
C CYS A 132 8.06 -3.68 -11.36
N THR A 133 9.01 -4.60 -11.21
CA THR A 133 8.81 -5.78 -10.35
C THR A 133 8.54 -5.37 -8.90
N SER A 134 7.95 -6.25 -8.10
CA SER A 134 7.55 -5.95 -6.71
C SER A 134 8.70 -5.48 -5.80
N GLU A 135 9.94 -5.84 -6.13
CA GLU A 135 11.15 -5.45 -5.38
C GLU A 135 11.78 -4.14 -5.88
N MET A 136 11.21 -3.55 -6.93
CA MET A 136 11.69 -2.35 -7.59
C MET A 136 10.61 -1.25 -7.55
N TYR A 137 11.02 0.00 -7.71
CA TYR A 137 10.11 1.13 -7.92
C TYR A 137 10.58 1.97 -9.10
N TRP A 138 9.66 2.71 -9.71
CA TRP A 138 9.97 3.57 -10.85
C TRP A 138 10.60 4.89 -10.38
N ASP A 139 11.86 5.10 -10.73
CA ASP A 139 12.53 6.38 -10.49
C ASP A 139 12.28 7.33 -11.68
N SER A 140 11.47 8.36 -11.44
CA SER A 140 11.06 9.31 -12.48
C SER A 140 12.19 10.22 -12.98
N TYR A 141 13.27 10.37 -12.20
CA TYR A 141 14.45 11.14 -12.56
C TYR A 141 15.39 10.30 -13.42
N LEU A 142 15.67 9.06 -13.00
CA LEU A 142 16.55 8.14 -13.73
C LEU A 142 15.86 7.43 -14.91
N LYS A 143 14.52 7.51 -15.00
CA LYS A 143 13.70 6.82 -16.02
C LYS A 143 13.95 5.31 -16.08
N LYS A 144 14.11 4.67 -14.92
CA LYS A 144 14.31 3.22 -14.80
C LYS A 144 13.77 2.68 -13.48
N CYS A 145 13.50 1.38 -13.44
CA CYS A 145 13.21 0.70 -12.19
C CYS A 145 14.49 0.57 -11.37
N VAL A 146 14.41 0.93 -10.08
CA VAL A 146 15.52 0.83 -9.13
C VAL A 146 15.06 0.05 -7.89
N PRO A 147 16.00 -0.59 -7.16
CA PRO A 147 15.63 -1.38 -5.97
C PRO A 147 14.88 -0.54 -4.94
N ARG A 148 13.82 -1.12 -4.37
CA ARG A 148 13.09 -0.52 -3.25
C ARG A 148 13.99 -0.33 -2.04
N LYS A 149 13.74 0.76 -1.35
CA LYS A 149 14.51 1.26 -0.21
C LYS A 149 14.23 0.45 1.06
N SER A 150 15.28 0.27 1.84
CA SER A 150 15.30 -0.51 3.08
C SER A 150 14.94 0.36 4.31
N TYR A 151 14.86 -0.26 5.49
CA TYR A 151 14.45 0.42 6.73
C TYR A 151 15.37 1.62 7.05
N LYS A 152 14.76 2.75 7.45
CA LYS A 152 15.38 4.06 7.72
C LYS A 152 16.00 4.81 6.53
N GLU A 153 15.90 4.29 5.31
CA GLU A 153 16.33 5.05 4.13
C GLU A 153 15.31 6.16 3.78
N ASN A 154 15.82 7.27 3.24
CA ASN A 154 14.99 8.40 2.82
C ASN A 154 14.12 8.03 1.63
N CYS A 155 12.82 8.30 1.68
CA CYS A 155 11.86 7.86 0.67
C CYS A 155 10.86 8.97 0.31
N ILE A 156 10.19 8.80 -0.83
CA ILE A 156 9.05 9.60 -1.28
C ILE A 156 8.02 8.65 -1.89
N GLY A 157 6.78 8.64 -1.40
CA GLY A 157 5.73 7.77 -1.93
C GLY A 157 6.00 6.29 -1.66
N ASP A 158 5.90 5.45 -2.69
CA ASP A 158 5.94 3.99 -2.59
C ASP A 158 7.36 3.40 -2.72
N GLN A 159 8.41 4.14 -2.38
CA GLN A 159 9.79 3.70 -2.61
C GLN A 159 10.27 2.57 -1.69
N CYS A 160 9.53 2.23 -0.63
CA CYS A 160 9.95 1.27 0.39
C CYS A 160 9.64 -0.18 0.01
N LYS A 161 10.40 -1.14 0.56
CA LYS A 161 10.18 -2.58 0.35
C LYS A 161 8.88 -3.05 1.01
N THR A 162 7.84 -3.24 0.21
CA THR A 162 6.52 -3.73 0.65
C THR A 162 6.58 -5.18 1.13
N SER A 163 7.49 -6.01 0.58
CA SER A 163 7.74 -7.38 1.04
C SER A 163 8.21 -7.47 2.50
N LEU A 164 8.69 -6.36 3.06
CA LEU A 164 9.11 -6.23 4.46
C LEU A 164 8.09 -5.48 5.33
N ASN A 165 6.90 -5.20 4.79
CA ASN A 165 5.86 -4.34 5.38
C ASN A 165 6.36 -2.93 5.75
N LEU A 166 7.22 -2.36 4.90
CA LEU A 166 7.70 -0.99 5.04
C LEU A 166 6.85 -0.02 4.24
N ASP A 167 6.63 1.16 4.81
CA ASP A 167 5.96 2.30 4.18
C ASP A 167 6.76 3.59 4.41
N CYS A 168 6.56 4.57 3.54
CA CYS A 168 7.28 5.83 3.59
C CYS A 168 6.61 6.82 4.54
N ASN A 169 6.96 6.74 5.82
CA ASN A 169 6.41 7.63 6.85
C ASN A 169 7.41 8.75 7.19
N SER A 170 6.93 9.99 7.11
CA SER A 170 7.73 11.18 7.42
C SER A 170 9.05 11.26 6.63
N GLY A 171 9.05 10.78 5.38
CA GLY A 171 10.21 10.80 4.50
C GLY A 171 11.24 9.69 4.76
N SER A 172 10.94 8.71 5.60
CA SER A 172 11.81 7.54 5.83
C SER A 172 11.03 6.23 5.79
N CYS A 173 11.67 5.16 5.31
CA CYS A 173 11.05 3.84 5.29
C CYS A 173 10.95 3.27 6.71
N THR A 174 9.73 3.11 7.20
CA THR A 174 9.44 2.54 8.53
C THR A 174 8.38 1.46 8.42
N CYS A 175 8.11 0.71 9.48
CA CYS A 175 7.00 -0.24 9.46
C CYS A 175 5.68 0.49 9.20
N GLN A 176 4.83 -0.10 8.35
CA GLN A 176 3.56 0.50 7.91
C GLN A 176 2.73 1.04 9.08
N ASN A 177 2.72 0.34 10.22
CA ASN A 177 2.14 0.85 11.44
C ASN A 177 3.10 0.69 12.63
N SER A 178 3.89 1.73 12.90
CA SER A 178 4.87 1.77 14.00
C SER A 178 4.25 1.63 15.40
N SER A 179 2.93 1.82 15.56
CA SER A 179 2.25 1.63 16.85
C SER A 179 1.99 0.16 17.19
N ILE A 180 1.90 -0.71 16.18
CA ILE A 180 1.62 -2.15 16.33
C ILE A 180 2.73 -3.05 15.76
N GLN A 181 3.71 -2.50 15.06
CA GLN A 181 4.83 -3.24 14.48
C GLN A 181 6.18 -2.65 14.92
N TYR A 182 7.20 -3.49 14.95
CA TYR A 182 8.58 -3.09 15.17
C TYR A 182 9.51 -3.75 14.15
N TRP A 183 10.66 -3.13 13.92
CA TRP A 183 11.70 -3.67 13.06
C TRP A 183 12.62 -4.60 13.84
N ASN A 184 12.74 -5.86 13.44
CA ASN A 184 13.62 -6.83 14.10
C ASN A 184 15.02 -6.96 13.49
N GLY A 185 15.37 -6.08 12.52
CA GLY A 185 16.60 -6.19 11.74
C GLY A 185 16.41 -6.78 10.34
N LYS A 186 15.34 -7.54 10.11
CA LYS A 186 15.05 -8.24 8.85
C LYS A 186 13.69 -7.90 8.25
N SER A 187 12.64 -7.81 9.08
CA SER A 187 11.28 -7.51 8.66
C SER A 187 10.52 -6.78 9.77
N CYS A 188 9.41 -6.14 9.41
CA CYS A 188 8.48 -5.62 10.40
C CYS A 188 7.64 -6.75 10.99
N LEU A 189 7.74 -6.93 12.30
CA LEU A 189 6.97 -7.91 13.08
C LEU A 189 5.95 -7.21 13.97
N PRO A 190 4.82 -7.86 14.30
CA PRO A 190 3.89 -7.36 15.30
C PRO A 190 4.57 -7.15 16.64
N LYS A 191 4.27 -6.04 17.31
CA LYS A 191 4.67 -5.75 18.68
C LYS A 191 4.04 -6.75 19.65
N LYS A 192 4.78 -7.03 20.70
CA LYS A 192 4.53 -8.06 21.69
C LYS A 192 3.60 -7.55 22.79
N SER A 193 2.67 -8.41 23.20
CA SER A 193 1.68 -8.08 24.24
C SER A 193 2.25 -8.25 25.66
N ILE A 194 1.48 -7.82 26.68
CA ILE A 194 1.86 -8.01 28.09
C ILE A 194 2.22 -9.48 28.40
N LYS A 195 3.34 -9.67 29.12
CA LYS A 195 3.94 -10.98 29.50
C LYS A 195 4.58 -11.78 28.37
N GLU A 196 4.66 -11.27 27.15
CA GLU A 196 5.47 -11.89 26.11
C GLU A 196 6.96 -11.56 26.27
N TYR A 197 7.82 -12.46 25.77
CA TYR A 197 9.27 -12.32 25.86
C TYR A 197 9.79 -11.23 24.93
N CYS A 198 10.58 -10.30 25.45
CA CYS A 198 11.19 -9.21 24.67
C CYS A 198 12.68 -9.13 24.93
N SER A 199 13.44 -8.65 23.93
CA SER A 199 14.84 -8.27 24.11
C SER A 199 14.96 -6.77 24.32
N GLU A 200 14.20 -5.99 23.54
CA GLU A 200 14.22 -4.54 23.59
C GLU A 200 12.85 -3.92 23.88
N THR A 201 12.85 -2.68 24.38
CA THR A 201 11.60 -1.97 24.76
C THR A 201 10.70 -1.68 23.57
N TYR A 202 11.27 -1.40 22.39
CA TYR A 202 10.50 -1.09 21.18
C TYR A 202 9.72 -2.29 20.62
N GLU A 203 9.99 -3.50 21.11
CA GLU A 203 9.27 -4.70 20.72
C GLU A 203 7.89 -4.78 21.37
N CYS A 204 7.66 -4.06 22.48
CA CYS A 204 6.43 -4.13 23.25
C CYS A 204 5.38 -3.14 22.72
N LEU A 205 4.09 -3.48 22.86
CA LEU A 205 2.97 -2.70 22.33
C LEU A 205 2.80 -1.33 23.04
N ASP A 206 2.85 -0.24 22.27
CA ASP A 206 2.81 1.13 22.82
C ASP A 206 1.44 1.49 23.40
N SER A 207 0.35 0.99 22.80
CA SER A 207 -1.03 1.27 23.23
C SER A 207 -1.32 0.76 24.65
N GLU A 208 -0.58 -0.24 25.12
CA GLU A 208 -0.68 -0.81 26.46
C GLU A 208 0.29 -0.15 27.46
N ASN A 209 1.05 0.87 27.05
CA ASN A 209 2.13 1.50 27.83
C ASN A 209 3.09 0.46 28.41
N THR A 210 3.54 -0.48 27.58
CA THR A 210 4.43 -1.56 28.00
C THR A 210 5.90 -1.23 27.80
N GLU A 211 6.75 -1.72 28.69
CA GLU A 211 8.22 -1.67 28.57
C GLU A 211 8.82 -3.06 28.75
N CYS A 212 9.94 -3.34 28.08
CA CYS A 212 10.65 -4.59 28.24
C CYS A 212 11.42 -4.63 29.57
N LYS A 213 10.99 -5.46 30.52
CA LYS A 213 11.61 -5.58 31.86
C LYS A 213 11.73 -7.02 32.31
N ASN A 214 12.97 -7.42 32.59
CA ASN A 214 13.36 -8.80 32.86
C ASN A 214 12.90 -9.72 31.73
N SER A 215 13.21 -9.30 30.49
CA SER A 215 12.87 -10.01 29.26
C SER A 215 11.38 -10.26 29.03
N LEU A 216 10.50 -9.50 29.68
CA LEU A 216 9.05 -9.59 29.50
C LEU A 216 8.44 -8.19 29.31
N CYS A 217 7.48 -8.07 28.39
CA CYS A 217 6.71 -6.84 28.23
C CYS A 217 5.81 -6.63 29.45
N LYS A 218 6.06 -5.55 30.21
CA LYS A 218 5.32 -5.22 31.43
C LYS A 218 4.73 -3.83 31.32
N ASN A 219 3.48 -3.68 31.75
CA ASN A 219 2.82 -2.38 31.79
C ASN A 219 3.52 -1.44 32.79
N TYR A 220 3.92 -0.27 32.31
CA TYR A 220 4.59 0.77 33.09
C TYR A 220 3.75 1.26 34.29
N LEU A 221 2.42 1.32 34.14
CA LEU A 221 1.51 1.73 35.21
C LEU A 221 1.55 0.78 36.41
N ASN A 222 1.67 -0.53 36.18
CA ASN A 222 1.79 -1.50 37.27
C ASN A 222 3.09 -1.32 38.07
N LEU A 223 4.15 -0.82 37.42
CA LEU A 223 5.37 -0.44 38.10
C LEU A 223 5.14 0.80 38.98
N ILE A 224 4.51 1.86 38.46
CA ILE A 224 4.19 3.04 39.29
C ILE A 224 3.26 2.66 40.46
N ILE A 225 2.25 1.82 40.22
CA ILE A 225 1.32 1.36 41.27
C ILE A 225 2.05 0.53 42.33
N SER A 226 2.98 -0.35 41.94
CA SER A 226 3.75 -1.13 42.91
C SER A 226 4.73 -0.26 43.72
N PHE A 227 5.39 0.71 43.07
CA PHE A 227 6.24 1.69 43.76
C PHE A 227 5.44 2.55 44.75
N THR A 228 4.28 3.07 44.35
CA THR A 228 3.43 3.88 45.24
C THR A 228 2.85 3.08 46.40
N LYS A 229 2.51 1.79 46.20
CA LYS A 229 2.10 0.89 47.30
C LYS A 229 3.25 0.66 48.30
N LYS A 230 4.46 0.37 47.82
CA LYS A 230 5.64 0.18 48.68
C LYS A 230 5.98 1.45 49.45
N PHE A 231 5.95 2.60 48.77
CA PHE A 231 6.22 3.89 49.41
C PHE A 231 5.18 4.25 50.48
N LYS A 232 3.89 3.99 50.22
CA LYS A 232 2.82 4.18 51.22
C LYS A 232 3.01 3.28 52.45
N ALA A 233 3.42 2.02 52.26
CA ALA A 233 3.69 1.10 53.35
C ALA A 233 4.88 1.56 54.22
N ASP A 234 6.00 1.96 53.59
CA ASP A 234 7.17 2.48 54.31
C ASP A 234 6.85 3.79 55.06
N LEU A 235 6.05 4.67 54.46
CA LEU A 235 5.62 5.92 55.09
C LEU A 235 4.72 5.65 56.31
N ALA A 236 3.79 4.70 56.19
CA ALA A 236 2.91 4.29 57.29
C ALA A 236 3.70 3.67 58.46
N TYR A 237 4.70 2.82 58.14
CA TYR A 237 5.58 2.20 59.12
C TYR A 237 6.46 3.24 59.85
N LYS A 238 7.04 4.21 59.13
CA LYS A 238 7.81 5.28 59.78
C LYS A 238 6.92 6.18 60.65
N ALA A 239 5.70 6.46 60.21
CA ALA A 239 4.74 7.25 60.99
C ALA A 239 4.37 6.54 62.31
N SER A 240 4.14 5.22 62.30
CA SER A 240 3.78 4.48 63.52
C SER A 240 4.92 4.40 64.55
N ILE A 241 6.19 4.49 64.14
CA ILE A 241 7.35 4.56 65.06
C ILE A 241 7.54 5.97 65.67
N LEU A 242 7.21 7.02 64.92
CA LEU A 242 7.42 8.42 65.36
C LEU A 242 6.30 8.95 66.27
N VAL A 243 5.07 8.45 66.13
CA VAL A 243 3.92 8.91 66.93
C VAL A 243 4.05 8.60 68.44
N PRO A 244 4.55 7.43 68.89
CA PRO A 244 4.71 7.13 70.32
C PRO A 244 5.75 8.01 71.04
N LYS A 245 6.84 8.40 70.35
CA LYS A 245 7.92 9.21 70.96
C LYS A 245 7.52 10.67 71.21
N CYS A 246 6.52 11.18 70.50
CA CYS A 246 6.03 12.55 70.73
C CYS A 246 4.95 12.63 71.82
N PHE A 247 4.32 11.49 72.19
CA PHE A 247 3.24 11.49 73.18
C PHE A 247 3.73 11.38 74.63
N THR A 248 4.96 10.92 74.87
CA THR A 248 5.56 10.83 76.22
C THR A 248 6.28 12.09 76.68
N LEU A 249 6.48 13.08 75.80
CA LEU A 249 7.27 14.29 76.10
C LEU A 249 6.46 15.50 76.61
N ASN A 250 5.15 15.39 76.84
CA ASN A 250 4.33 16.57 77.15
C ASN A 250 3.31 16.40 78.29
N LEU A 251 3.71 15.73 79.38
CA LEU A 251 2.93 15.65 80.62
C LEU A 251 3.67 16.07 81.90
N ARG A 252 4.88 16.67 81.82
CA ARG A 252 5.67 17.02 83.02
C ARG A 252 5.90 18.49 83.35
N THR A 253 5.44 19.48 82.58
CA THR A 253 5.72 20.89 82.91
C THR A 253 4.59 21.85 82.58
N VAL A 254 3.45 21.76 83.28
CA VAL A 254 2.57 22.93 83.49
C VAL A 254 2.04 22.93 84.93
N LYS A 255 2.93 23.23 85.90
CA LYS A 255 2.58 23.85 87.18
C LYS A 255 3.22 25.24 87.15
N LEU A 256 2.48 26.25 86.70
CA LEU A 256 2.86 27.64 86.91
C LEU A 256 1.66 28.40 87.47
N ASN A 257 1.90 28.87 88.69
CA ASN A 257 1.09 29.74 89.52
C ASN A 257 0.69 31.04 88.81
N LYS A 258 -0.49 31.54 89.15
CA LYS A 258 -0.94 32.96 89.15
C LYS A 258 -2.36 32.92 89.75
N SER A 259 -2.58 33.04 91.06
CA SER A 259 -2.31 34.16 91.98
C SER A 259 -2.73 35.52 91.43
N ALA A 260 -3.90 35.96 91.91
CA ALA A 260 -4.38 37.31 92.18
C ALA A 260 -4.02 38.43 91.19
N ASP A 261 -5.04 38.93 90.47
CA ASP A 261 -5.51 40.29 90.76
C ASP A 261 -6.90 40.54 90.17
N ASP A 262 -7.80 40.76 91.13
CA ASP A 262 -8.79 41.82 91.24
C ASP A 262 -9.85 42.14 90.15
N GLN A 263 -10.99 42.51 90.72
CA GLN A 263 -12.33 42.58 90.22
C GLN A 263 -12.60 43.79 89.32
N ARG A 264 -13.42 43.59 88.27
CA ARG A 264 -14.56 44.49 88.00
C ARG A 264 -15.68 43.77 87.26
N ARG A 265 -16.85 43.76 87.90
CA ARG A 265 -18.10 43.11 87.48
C ARG A 265 -18.87 43.90 86.41
N LYS A 266 -19.79 43.15 85.79
CA LYS A 266 -21.04 43.48 85.05
C LYS A 266 -20.84 43.51 83.53
N LYS A 267 -21.61 42.81 82.69
CA LYS A 267 -22.92 42.16 82.86
C LYS A 267 -23.18 41.25 81.62
N ILE A 268 -23.97 40.20 81.83
CA ILE A 268 -24.93 39.57 80.87
C ILE A 268 -24.42 38.50 79.88
N SER A 269 -24.76 37.26 80.27
CA SER A 269 -25.37 36.15 79.52
C SER A 269 -24.62 35.41 78.40
N LYS A 270 -24.86 34.08 78.45
CA LYS A 270 -24.72 33.08 77.39
C LYS A 270 -23.29 32.71 76.99
N SER A 271 -22.89 31.50 77.39
CA SER A 271 -22.93 30.36 76.45
C SER A 271 -21.86 29.31 76.82
N LYS A 272 -22.33 28.07 76.94
CA LYS A 272 -21.58 26.82 76.95
C LYS A 272 -20.53 26.83 75.81
N ASN A 273 -19.24 27.07 76.08
CA ASN A 273 -18.20 26.89 75.04
C ASN A 273 -16.76 26.72 75.53
N LEU A 274 -16.53 26.06 76.68
CA LEU A 274 -15.17 25.82 77.21
C LEU A 274 -14.57 24.43 76.92
N LYS A 275 -15.14 23.68 75.96
CA LYS A 275 -14.52 22.45 75.38
C LYS A 275 -14.11 22.58 73.90
N LYS A 276 -14.16 23.78 73.31
CA LYS A 276 -13.87 23.99 71.86
C LYS A 276 -12.50 24.58 71.53
N PHE A 277 -11.65 24.84 72.52
CA PHE A 277 -10.40 25.58 72.30
C PHE A 277 -9.14 24.73 71.99
N SER A 278 -9.23 23.40 72.02
CA SER A 278 -8.08 22.51 71.72
C SER A 278 -8.09 21.95 70.29
N PHE A 279 -9.24 21.92 69.60
CA PHE A 279 -9.35 21.29 68.27
C PHE A 279 -8.84 22.19 67.13
N LYS A 280 -9.01 23.52 67.24
CA LYS A 280 -8.67 24.46 66.15
C LYS A 280 -7.16 24.63 65.93
N LYS A 281 -6.34 24.49 66.99
CA LYS A 281 -4.87 24.47 66.87
C LYS A 281 -4.35 23.15 66.30
N ARG A 282 -4.95 22.01 66.68
CA ARG A 282 -4.61 20.69 66.12
C ARG A 282 -4.93 20.61 64.62
N LEU A 283 -6.07 21.15 64.20
CA LEU A 283 -6.46 21.19 62.77
C LEU A 283 -5.51 22.07 61.92
N LYS A 284 -5.04 23.20 62.48
CA LYS A 284 -4.04 24.05 61.80
C LYS A 284 -2.69 23.34 61.64
N LEU A 285 -2.26 22.56 62.63
CA LEU A 285 -1.00 21.80 62.54
C LEU A 285 -1.09 20.66 61.53
N VAL A 286 -2.21 19.93 61.49
CA VAL A 286 -2.46 18.87 60.51
C VAL A 286 -2.50 19.44 59.08
N ASN A 287 -3.17 20.58 58.88
CA ASN A 287 -3.19 21.25 57.57
C ASN A 287 -1.81 21.78 57.16
N TYR A 288 -0.98 22.22 58.11
CA TYR A 288 0.38 22.68 57.81
C TYR A 288 1.30 21.52 57.43
N LEU A 289 1.23 20.40 58.14
CA LEU A 289 1.97 19.17 57.83
C LEU A 289 1.54 18.55 56.49
N ASN A 290 0.23 18.56 56.18
CA ASN A 290 -0.26 18.13 54.87
C ASN A 290 0.28 19.02 53.74
N ARG A 291 0.28 20.35 53.91
CA ARG A 291 0.86 21.25 52.89
C ARG A 291 2.37 21.09 52.75
N PHE A 292 3.08 20.83 53.84
CA PHE A 292 4.53 20.62 53.80
C PHE A 292 4.89 19.32 53.05
N ASN A 293 4.18 18.22 53.34
CA ASN A 293 4.35 16.96 52.62
C ASN A 293 3.95 17.08 51.14
N GLN A 294 2.91 17.86 50.82
CA GLN A 294 2.48 18.08 49.45
C GLN A 294 3.53 18.84 48.62
N ARG A 295 4.19 19.86 49.21
CA ARG A 295 5.30 20.58 48.55
C ARG A 295 6.53 19.70 48.35
N GLN A 296 6.89 18.87 49.33
CA GLN A 296 7.98 17.88 49.19
C GLN A 296 7.69 16.89 48.06
N LEU A 297 6.45 16.40 47.96
CA LEU A 297 6.02 15.50 46.89
C LEU A 297 6.07 16.19 45.52
N GLU A 298 5.57 17.41 45.39
CA GLU A 298 5.65 18.18 44.14
C GLU A 298 7.09 18.44 43.69
N THR A 299 7.99 18.70 44.65
CA THR A 299 9.41 18.91 44.34
C THR A 299 10.04 17.62 43.84
N GLN A 300 9.80 16.49 44.50
CA GLN A 300 10.26 15.16 44.06
C GLN A 300 9.69 14.78 42.67
N LEU A 301 8.43 15.09 42.41
CA LEU A 301 7.76 14.79 41.14
C LEU A 301 8.29 15.67 39.99
N LYS A 302 8.57 16.96 40.26
CA LYS A 302 9.24 17.86 39.31
C LYS A 302 10.66 17.39 38.98
N THR A 303 11.43 16.95 39.98
CA THR A 303 12.77 16.40 39.77
C THR A 303 12.72 15.07 38.98
N ALA A 304 11.77 14.18 39.27
CA ALA A 304 11.61 12.94 38.51
C ALA A 304 11.20 13.21 37.04
N LEU A 305 10.33 14.21 36.81
CA LEU A 305 9.92 14.62 35.47
C LEU A 305 11.04 15.32 34.68
N SER A 306 11.95 16.06 35.34
CA SER A 306 13.12 16.64 34.66
C SER A 306 14.11 15.57 34.21
N PHE A 307 14.36 14.53 35.02
CA PHE A 307 15.19 13.39 34.61
C PHE A 307 14.58 12.59 33.43
N SER A 308 13.25 12.54 33.33
CA SER A 308 12.58 11.90 32.19
C SER A 308 12.73 12.68 30.88
N LYS A 309 12.82 14.02 30.93
CA LYS A 309 13.02 14.88 29.75
C LYS A 309 14.44 14.81 29.20
N ASP A 310 15.46 14.73 30.07
CA ASP A 310 16.86 14.65 29.62
C ASP A 310 17.22 13.29 29.00
N SER A 311 16.53 12.21 29.41
CA SER A 311 16.71 10.88 28.81
C SER A 311 16.18 10.80 27.37
N LYS A 312 15.20 11.64 26.99
CA LYS A 312 14.70 11.70 25.61
C LYS A 312 15.65 12.44 24.67
N HIS A 313 16.53 13.31 25.15
CA HIS A 313 17.41 14.12 24.29
C HIS A 313 18.78 13.48 24.01
N LYS A 314 19.23 12.50 24.82
CA LYS A 314 20.48 11.75 24.60
C LYS A 314 20.33 10.47 23.77
N ARG A 315 19.12 10.11 23.31
CA ARG A 315 18.86 8.94 22.45
C ARG A 315 18.62 9.26 20.97
N PHE A 316 18.84 10.51 20.57
CA PHE A 316 18.87 10.94 19.16
C PHE A 316 20.25 11.51 18.81
N LYS A 317 21.27 10.66 18.92
CA LYS A 317 22.54 10.71 18.19
C LYS A 317 22.99 9.27 17.97
#